data_AF-A0A3P8W677-F1
#
_entry.id   AF-A0A3P8W677-F1
#
_cell.length_a   1.000
_cell.length_b   1.000
_cell.length_c   1.000
_cell.angle_alpha   90.00
_cell.angle_beta   90.00
_cell.angle_gamma   90.00
#
_symmetry.space_group_name_H-M   'P 1'
#
loop_
_entity.id
_entity.type
_entity.pdbx_description
1 polymer ?
#
loop_
_entity_poly.entity_id
_entity_poly.type
_entity_poly.pdbx_seq_one_letter_code
_entity_poly.pdbx_strand_id
1 'polypeptide(L)'
;MMAASVLPAVLVFILIFMESQITALIVSKKERKLVKGTGFHLDLLVIVLLGGVSALFGLPWLSAATVRSVTHTNALTIMSKTSDPGVKPQIQKVLEQRMTGFLVAVLVGLSIVMGGVLRQIPLAVLFGIFLYMGVMSLNGIQLTERLVLLLMPSKHHPNYSYTRQVRSLRMHLFTLVQLICLSLLWLVMATAAALAFPFVLLLTIPVRIFLLPRLFNHQELQSLDSDDAELHLQEGEGQDEHSEMQLAV
;
A
#
# COMPACT_ATOMS: atom_id res chain seq x y z
N MET A 1 -19.65 -35.00 -2.44
CA MET A 1 -19.67 -33.62 -2.98
C MET A 1 -19.13 -32.58 -1.99
N MET A 2 -19.38 -32.68 -0.67
CA MET A 2 -18.85 -31.73 0.33
C MET A 2 -17.33 -31.82 0.57
N ALA A 3 -16.70 -32.98 0.38
CA ALA A 3 -15.23 -33.07 0.51
C ALA A 3 -14.47 -32.35 -0.63
N ALA A 4 -15.07 -32.28 -1.83
CA ALA A 4 -14.47 -31.63 -2.99
C ALA A 4 -14.47 -30.09 -2.88
N SER A 5 -15.36 -29.51 -2.06
CA SER A 5 -15.39 -28.05 -1.83
C SER A 5 -14.26 -27.55 -0.93
N VAL A 6 -13.48 -28.44 -0.31
CA VAL A 6 -12.29 -28.06 0.47
C VAL A 6 -11.23 -27.40 -0.43
N LEU A 7 -11.03 -27.92 -1.64
CA LEU A 7 -10.02 -27.39 -2.57
C LEU A 7 -10.29 -25.93 -3.00
N PRO A 8 -11.50 -25.56 -3.49
CA PRO A 8 -11.80 -24.16 -3.77
C PRO A 8 -11.86 -23.29 -2.50
N ALA A 9 -12.28 -23.84 -1.35
CA ALA A 9 -12.27 -23.09 -0.08
C ALA A 9 -10.85 -22.69 0.35
N VAL A 10 -9.88 -23.61 0.23
CA VAL A 10 -8.46 -23.31 0.50
C VAL A 10 -7.93 -22.26 -0.46
N LEU A 11 -8.30 -22.33 -1.75
CA LEU A 11 -7.90 -21.33 -2.75
C LEU A 11 -8.43 -19.92 -2.39
N VAL A 12 -9.71 -19.81 -2.04
CA VAL A 12 -10.34 -18.55 -1.63
C VAL A 12 -9.71 -18.03 -0.33
N PHE A 13 -9.43 -18.91 0.63
CA PHE A 13 -8.74 -18.54 1.86
C PHE A 13 -7.36 -17.93 1.59
N ILE A 14 -6.54 -18.56 0.72
CA ILE A 14 -5.22 -18.03 0.35
C ILE A 14 -5.35 -16.65 -0.30
N LEU A 15 -6.35 -16.46 -1.16
CA LEU A 15 -6.58 -15.19 -1.84
C LEU A 15 -6.95 -14.07 -0.86
N ILE A 16 -7.90 -14.33 0.05
CA ILE A 16 -8.31 -13.39 1.10
C ILE A 16 -7.15 -13.11 2.06
N PHE A 17 -6.38 -14.13 2.42
CA PHE A 17 -5.21 -14.00 3.28
C PHE A 17 -4.18 -13.07 2.65
N MET A 18 -3.81 -13.32 1.39
CA MET A 18 -2.79 -12.52 0.69
C MET A 18 -3.26 -11.06 0.52
N GLU A 19 -4.49 -10.84 0.08
CA GLU A 19 -5.03 -9.48 -0.13
C GLU A 19 -5.13 -8.70 1.18
N SER A 20 -5.63 -9.34 2.25
CA SER A 20 -5.76 -8.72 3.57
C SER A 20 -4.41 -8.38 4.18
N GLN A 21 -3.44 -9.31 4.13
CA GLN A 21 -2.12 -9.09 4.70
C GLN A 21 -1.33 -8.02 3.93
N ILE A 22 -1.37 -8.04 2.59
CA ILE A 22 -0.72 -7.00 1.78
C ILE A 22 -1.36 -5.64 2.07
N THR A 23 -2.70 -5.57 2.12
CA THR A 23 -3.41 -4.33 2.44
C THR A 23 -3.05 -3.81 3.82
N ALA A 24 -3.01 -4.68 4.83
CA ALA A 24 -2.65 -4.31 6.20
C ALA A 24 -1.20 -3.81 6.28
N LEU A 25 -0.26 -4.43 5.56
CA LEU A 25 1.14 -3.98 5.49
C LEU A 25 1.28 -2.62 4.80
N ILE A 26 0.56 -2.39 3.70
CA ILE A 26 0.55 -1.10 2.99
C ILE A 26 -0.05 0.00 3.89
N VAL A 27 -1.11 -0.34 4.64
CA VAL A 27 -1.74 0.63 5.54
C VAL A 27 -0.87 0.95 6.74
N SER A 28 -0.17 -0.07 7.27
CA SER A 28 0.63 0.02 8.48
C SER A 28 2.10 0.39 8.24
N LYS A 29 2.41 1.01 7.09
CA LYS A 29 3.76 1.48 6.79
C LYS A 29 4.26 2.46 7.86
N LYS A 30 5.52 2.32 8.24
CA LYS A 30 6.20 3.17 9.24
C LYS A 30 6.16 4.66 8.86
N GLU A 31 6.18 4.96 7.57
CA GLU A 31 6.04 6.31 6.97
C GLU A 31 4.80 7.07 7.48
N ARG A 32 3.74 6.36 7.87
CA ARG A 32 2.46 6.96 8.28
C ARG A 32 2.40 7.33 9.76
N LYS A 33 3.45 7.04 10.55
CA LYS A 33 3.54 7.39 11.98
C LYS A 33 2.29 7.01 12.78
N LEU A 34 1.80 5.79 12.57
CA LEU A 34 0.68 5.22 13.32
C LEU A 34 1.10 4.94 14.76
N VAL A 35 0.20 5.20 15.71
CA VAL A 35 0.50 5.18 17.15
C VAL A 35 -0.13 3.96 17.81
N LYS A 36 -1.32 3.54 17.38
CA LYS A 36 -1.94 2.31 17.89
C LYS A 36 -1.36 1.13 17.12
N GLY A 37 -0.84 0.16 17.86
CA GLY A 37 -0.22 -1.05 17.30
C GLY A 37 -1.13 -1.81 16.32
N THR A 38 -0.51 -2.71 15.55
CA THR A 38 -1.15 -3.44 14.46
C THR A 38 -1.81 -4.74 14.95
N GLY A 39 -2.93 -5.12 14.30
CA GLY A 39 -3.76 -6.26 14.70
C GLY A 39 -3.91 -7.33 13.62
N PHE A 40 -2.83 -7.71 12.93
CA PHE A 40 -2.87 -8.59 11.74
C PHE A 40 -3.63 -9.91 11.96
N HIS A 41 -3.34 -10.62 13.06
CA HIS A 41 -3.98 -11.92 13.32
C HIS A 41 -5.46 -11.80 13.65
N LEU A 42 -5.84 -10.75 14.39
CA LEU A 42 -7.23 -10.50 14.75
C LEU A 42 -8.04 -10.12 13.50
N ASP A 43 -7.48 -9.29 12.63
CA ASP A 43 -8.13 -8.89 11.38
C ASP A 43 -8.41 -10.10 10.48
N LEU A 44 -7.41 -10.97 10.31
CA LEU A 44 -7.58 -12.21 9.56
C LEU A 44 -8.68 -13.11 10.15
N LEU A 45 -8.67 -13.31 11.47
CA LEU A 45 -9.68 -14.13 12.14
C LEU A 45 -11.09 -13.57 11.91
N VAL A 46 -11.26 -12.25 12.05
CA VAL A 46 -12.55 -11.58 11.87
C VAL A 46 -13.04 -11.70 10.42
N ILE A 47 -12.20 -11.41 9.42
CA ILE A 47 -12.57 -11.49 8.01
C ILE A 47 -12.97 -12.91 7.61
N VAL A 48 -12.20 -13.91 8.04
CA VAL A 48 -12.47 -15.32 7.69
C VAL A 48 -13.72 -15.84 8.40
N LEU A 49 -13.91 -15.49 9.68
CA LEU A 49 -15.12 -15.87 10.44
C LEU A 49 -16.37 -15.25 9.83
N LEU A 50 -16.36 -13.93 9.57
CA LEU A 50 -17.51 -13.25 8.95
C LEU A 50 -17.74 -13.76 7.53
N GLY A 51 -16.69 -14.04 6.76
CA GLY A 51 -16.80 -14.64 5.43
C GLY A 51 -17.46 -16.02 5.47
N GLY A 52 -17.07 -16.86 6.43
CA GLY A 52 -17.68 -18.17 6.66
C GLY A 52 -19.16 -18.07 7.04
N VAL A 53 -19.52 -17.16 7.94
CA VAL A 53 -20.92 -16.89 8.31
C VAL A 53 -21.70 -16.37 7.11
N SER A 54 -21.14 -15.44 6.34
CA SER A 54 -21.78 -14.88 5.14
C SER A 54 -22.09 -15.97 4.10
N ALA A 55 -21.16 -16.92 3.91
CA ALA A 55 -21.36 -18.06 3.01
C ALA A 55 -22.52 -18.97 3.45
N LEU A 56 -22.77 -19.14 4.76
CA LEU A 56 -23.93 -19.90 5.26
C LEU A 56 -25.27 -19.25 4.90
N PHE A 57 -25.30 -17.91 4.84
CA PHE A 57 -26.49 -17.13 4.44
C PHE A 57 -26.57 -16.89 2.91
N GLY A 58 -25.65 -17.46 2.12
CA GLY A 58 -25.60 -17.24 0.67
C GLY A 58 -25.15 -15.83 0.26
N LEU A 59 -24.53 -15.08 1.18
CA LEU A 59 -23.97 -13.75 0.92
C LEU A 59 -22.53 -13.88 0.37
N PRO A 60 -22.07 -12.90 -0.43
CA PRO A 60 -20.69 -12.90 -0.91
C PRO A 60 -19.71 -12.72 0.25
N TRP A 61 -18.54 -13.36 0.14
CA TRP A 61 -17.43 -13.08 1.04
C TRP A 61 -16.83 -11.69 0.76
N LEU A 62 -16.22 -11.11 1.78
CA LEU A 62 -15.59 -9.80 1.72
C LEU A 62 -14.09 -9.95 2.02
N SER A 63 -13.29 -9.08 1.39
CA SER A 63 -11.84 -8.99 1.58
C SER A 63 -11.46 -7.53 1.81
N ALA A 64 -10.29 -7.28 2.39
CA ALA A 64 -9.80 -5.93 2.63
C ALA A 64 -9.40 -5.27 1.30
N ALA A 65 -10.09 -4.19 0.92
CA ALA A 65 -9.84 -3.50 -0.34
C ALA A 65 -8.71 -2.47 -0.23
N THR A 66 -7.56 -2.73 -0.87
CA THR A 66 -6.34 -1.92 -0.73
C THR A 66 -6.55 -0.43 -1.04
N VAL A 67 -7.10 -0.10 -2.21
CA VAL A 67 -7.30 1.31 -2.63
C VAL A 67 -8.26 2.03 -1.69
N ARG A 68 -9.33 1.36 -1.25
CA ARG A 68 -10.30 1.92 -0.30
C ARG A 68 -9.67 2.18 1.07
N SER A 69 -8.90 1.23 1.59
CA SER A 69 -8.23 1.37 2.88
C SER A 69 -7.16 2.47 2.86
N VAL A 70 -6.37 2.55 1.77
CA VAL A 70 -5.35 3.60 1.60
C VAL A 70 -6.01 4.99 1.48
N THR A 71 -7.04 5.13 0.66
CA THR A 71 -7.74 6.42 0.50
C THR A 71 -8.45 6.86 1.77
N HIS A 72 -9.04 5.93 2.53
CA HIS A 72 -9.60 6.21 3.85
C HIS A 72 -8.52 6.67 4.84
N THR A 73 -7.36 6.00 4.85
CA THR A 73 -6.22 6.42 5.68
C THR A 73 -5.69 7.80 5.27
N ASN A 74 -5.58 8.06 3.97
CA ASN A 74 -5.13 9.35 3.43
C ASN A 74 -6.10 10.48 3.81
N ALA A 75 -7.41 10.22 3.80
CA ALA A 75 -8.42 11.20 4.24
C ALA A 75 -8.31 11.54 5.74
N LEU A 76 -7.72 10.65 6.54
CA LEU A 76 -7.46 10.84 7.97
C LEU A 76 -6.03 11.32 8.27
N THR A 77 -5.22 11.53 7.24
CA THR A 77 -3.81 11.93 7.37
C THR A 77 -3.71 13.45 7.43
N ILE A 78 -3.04 13.95 8.47
CA ILE A 78 -2.74 15.38 8.62
C ILE A 78 -1.31 15.62 8.15
N MET A 79 -1.20 16.44 7.11
CA MET A 79 0.07 16.88 6.55
C MET A 79 0.57 18.12 7.32
N SER A 80 1.89 18.21 7.54
CA SER A 80 2.53 19.37 8.16
C SER A 80 2.28 20.63 7.35
N LYS A 81 1.95 21.72 8.05
CA LYS A 81 1.92 23.08 7.50
C LYS A 81 3.31 23.71 7.67
N THR A 82 4.33 23.18 6.98
CA THR A 82 5.64 23.82 7.01
C THR A 82 5.60 25.03 6.07
N SER A 83 5.87 26.22 6.62
CA SER A 83 5.89 27.52 5.93
C SER A 83 7.21 27.81 5.21
N ASP A 84 8.17 26.90 5.26
CA ASP A 84 9.49 27.09 4.67
C ASP A 84 9.46 26.80 3.16
N PRO A 85 9.83 27.75 2.30
CA PRO A 85 9.84 27.55 0.85
C PRO A 85 10.85 26.46 0.47
N GLY A 86 10.34 25.34 -0.06
CA GLY A 86 11.15 24.24 -0.59
C GLY A 86 11.09 22.92 0.19
N VAL A 87 10.47 22.89 1.38
CA VAL A 87 10.29 21.65 2.16
C VAL A 87 8.98 20.96 1.74
N LYS A 88 9.07 19.69 1.33
CA LYS A 88 7.86 18.91 1.01
C LYS A 88 7.02 18.70 2.28
N PRO A 89 5.67 18.79 2.20
CA PRO A 89 4.82 18.56 3.36
C PRO A 89 4.99 17.13 3.87
N GLN A 90 5.46 17.00 5.12
CA GLN A 90 5.67 15.71 5.78
C GLN A 90 4.40 15.25 6.49
N ILE A 91 4.20 13.93 6.62
CA ILE A 91 3.09 13.36 7.39
C ILE A 91 3.35 13.64 8.89
N GLN A 92 2.42 14.36 9.53
CA GLN A 92 2.51 14.67 10.96
C GLN A 92 1.89 13.57 11.81
N LYS A 93 0.63 13.23 11.53
CA LYS A 93 -0.10 12.16 12.22
C LYS A 93 -1.29 11.67 11.40
N VAL A 94 -1.70 10.43 11.63
CA VAL A 94 -2.94 9.86 11.10
C VAL A 94 -3.95 9.73 12.23
N LEU A 95 -5.19 10.20 11.98
CA LEU A 95 -6.26 10.09 12.96
C LEU A 95 -6.86 8.68 12.97
N GLU A 96 -6.50 7.88 13.97
CA GLU A 96 -6.99 6.51 14.12
C GLU A 96 -8.36 6.48 14.82
N GLN A 97 -9.41 6.44 14.00
CA GLN A 97 -10.82 6.51 14.44
C GLN A 97 -11.59 5.26 14.05
N ARG A 98 -12.41 4.73 14.97
CA ARG A 98 -13.33 3.60 14.69
C ARG A 98 -14.68 4.06 14.11
N MET A 99 -15.09 5.28 14.45
CA MET A 99 -16.42 5.80 14.12
C MET A 99 -16.62 6.03 12.62
N THR A 100 -15.58 6.44 11.89
CA THR A 100 -15.70 6.71 10.45
C THR A 100 -15.99 5.43 9.66
N GLY A 101 -15.28 4.34 9.94
CA GLY A 101 -15.55 3.04 9.33
C GLY A 101 -16.95 2.51 9.67
N PHE A 102 -17.35 2.62 10.94
CA PHE A 102 -18.70 2.23 11.37
C PHE A 102 -19.79 3.04 10.67
N LEU A 103 -19.64 4.37 10.59
CA LEU A 103 -20.61 5.26 9.94
C LEU A 103 -20.74 4.98 8.44
N VAL A 104 -19.61 4.71 7.75
CA VAL A 104 -19.63 4.31 6.34
C VAL A 104 -20.39 3.00 6.15
N ALA A 105 -20.17 1.99 7.00
CA ALA A 105 -20.90 0.72 6.93
C ALA A 105 -22.41 0.89 7.15
N VAL A 106 -22.80 1.72 8.12
CA VAL A 106 -24.21 2.07 8.38
C VAL A 106 -24.83 2.78 7.18
N LEU A 107 -24.14 3.78 6.60
CA LEU A 107 -24.61 4.51 5.41
C LEU A 107 -24.78 3.60 4.19
N VAL A 108 -23.88 2.63 4.00
CA VAL A 108 -24.03 1.60 2.95
C VAL A 108 -25.27 0.75 3.20
N GLY A 109 -25.56 0.39 4.45
CA GLY A 109 -26.80 -0.32 4.81
C GLY A 109 -28.07 0.51 4.55
N LEU A 110 -28.04 1.82 4.87
CA LEU A 110 -29.16 2.74 4.62
C LEU A 110 -29.34 3.11 3.14
N SER A 111 -28.41 2.74 2.27
CA SER A 111 -28.45 3.09 0.83
C SER A 111 -29.73 2.62 0.12
N ILE A 112 -30.34 1.51 0.59
CA ILE A 112 -31.60 0.98 0.06
C ILE A 112 -32.73 2.00 0.21
N VAL A 113 -32.81 2.67 1.36
CA VAL A 113 -33.85 3.67 1.66
C VAL A 113 -33.55 4.99 0.94
N MET A 114 -32.27 5.33 0.77
CA MET A 114 -31.82 6.55 0.10
C MET A 114 -31.76 6.44 -1.44
N GLY A 115 -32.29 5.38 -2.04
CA GLY A 115 -32.20 5.11 -3.48
C GLY A 115 -32.69 6.26 -4.38
N GLY A 116 -33.71 7.01 -3.95
CA GLY A 116 -34.21 8.17 -4.68
C GLY A 116 -33.20 9.31 -4.79
N VAL A 117 -32.38 9.54 -3.76
CA VAL A 117 -31.30 10.54 -3.75
C VAL A 117 -30.09 10.02 -4.50
N LEU A 118 -29.70 8.76 -4.27
CA LEU A 118 -28.53 8.15 -4.92
C LEU A 118 -28.67 8.09 -6.44
N ARG A 119 -29.90 7.93 -6.97
CA ARG A 119 -30.16 7.91 -8.42
C ARG A 119 -29.89 9.25 -9.11
N GLN A 120 -29.87 10.35 -8.37
CA GLN A 120 -29.55 11.67 -8.91
C GLN A 120 -28.06 11.84 -9.20
N ILE A 121 -27.21 10.97 -8.64
CA ILE A 121 -25.76 11.04 -8.81
C ILE A 121 -25.38 10.42 -10.17
N PRO A 122 -24.87 11.21 -11.13
CA PRO A 122 -24.49 10.68 -12.43
C PRO A 122 -23.24 9.78 -12.30
N LEU A 123 -23.24 8.66 -13.03
CA LEU A 123 -22.12 7.70 -13.02
C LEU A 123 -20.78 8.34 -13.43
N ALA A 124 -20.81 9.38 -14.26
CA ALA A 124 -19.62 10.14 -14.65
C ALA A 124 -18.87 10.75 -13.44
N VAL A 125 -19.59 11.22 -12.42
CA VAL A 125 -18.98 11.77 -11.20
C VAL A 125 -18.30 10.67 -10.40
N LEU A 126 -18.90 9.47 -10.33
CA LEU A 126 -18.29 8.33 -9.65
C LEU A 126 -16.98 7.89 -10.33
N PHE A 127 -16.93 7.88 -11.67
CA PHE A 127 -15.69 7.62 -12.40
C PHE A 127 -14.60 8.66 -12.13
N GLY A 128 -14.98 9.94 -12.00
CA GLY A 128 -14.05 10.99 -11.58
C GLY A 128 -13.45 10.75 -10.19
N ILE A 129 -14.28 10.34 -9.22
CA ILE A 129 -13.83 9.99 -7.87
C ILE A 129 -12.96 8.73 -7.89
N PHE A 130 -13.32 7.70 -8.66
CA PHE A 130 -12.49 6.50 -8.82
C PHE A 130 -11.13 6.80 -9.44
N LEU A 131 -11.07 7.67 -10.45
CA LEU A 131 -9.81 8.11 -11.05
C LEU A 131 -8.95 8.86 -10.02
N TYR A 132 -9.54 9.80 -9.29
CA TYR A 132 -8.86 10.53 -8.22
C TYR A 132 -8.29 9.58 -7.16
N MET A 133 -9.10 8.62 -6.68
CA MET A 133 -8.67 7.60 -5.73
C MET A 133 -7.54 6.73 -6.29
N GLY A 134 -7.61 6.35 -7.57
CA GLY A 134 -6.55 5.62 -8.26
C GLY A 134 -5.24 6.41 -8.27
N VAL A 135 -5.26 7.65 -8.75
CA VAL A 135 -4.06 8.51 -8.82
C VAL A 135 -3.49 8.79 -7.43
N MET A 136 -4.32 9.11 -6.44
CA MET A 136 -3.86 9.35 -5.07
C MET A 136 -3.28 8.10 -4.40
N SER A 137 -3.76 6.90 -4.76
CA SER A 137 -3.20 5.65 -4.22
C SER A 137 -1.80 5.34 -4.74
N LEU A 138 -1.41 5.92 -5.89
CA LEU A 138 -0.06 5.79 -6.45
C LEU A 138 0.96 6.72 -5.79
N ASN A 139 0.50 7.73 -5.05
CA ASN A 139 1.34 8.68 -4.33
C ASN A 139 1.92 8.00 -3.07
N GLY A 140 3.22 8.12 -2.84
CA GLY A 140 3.94 7.42 -1.77
C GLY A 140 4.36 5.99 -2.09
N ILE A 141 4.27 5.56 -3.37
CA ILE A 141 4.86 4.30 -3.83
C ILE A 141 6.22 4.61 -4.49
N GLN A 142 7.29 4.06 -3.94
CA GLN A 142 8.66 4.24 -4.47
C GLN A 142 8.81 3.84 -5.94
N LEU A 143 8.08 2.81 -6.40
CA LEU A 143 8.05 2.42 -7.81
C LEU A 143 7.56 3.56 -8.70
N THR A 144 6.50 4.28 -8.30
CA THR A 144 5.95 5.42 -9.05
C THR A 144 6.97 6.56 -9.07
N GLU A 145 7.62 6.85 -7.95
CA GLU A 145 8.65 7.88 -7.87
C GLU A 145 9.84 7.55 -8.79
N ARG A 146 10.30 6.29 -8.79
CA ARG A 146 11.36 5.82 -9.68
C ARG A 146 10.96 5.79 -11.14
N LEU A 147 9.69 5.50 -11.43
CA LEU A 147 9.16 5.58 -12.79
C LEU A 147 9.18 7.03 -13.31
N VAL A 148 8.84 8.00 -12.46
CA VAL A 148 8.97 9.43 -12.79
C VAL A 148 10.44 9.81 -12.98
N LEU A 149 11.35 9.29 -12.16
CA LEU A 149 12.80 9.49 -12.32
C LEU A 149 13.33 8.91 -13.64
N LEU A 150 12.78 7.79 -14.12
CA LEU A 150 13.13 7.20 -15.42
C LEU A 150 12.84 8.17 -16.59
N LEU A 151 11.76 8.95 -16.47
CA LEU A 151 11.33 9.92 -17.47
C LEU A 151 12.00 11.30 -17.28
N MET A 152 12.66 11.52 -16.14
CA MET A 152 13.30 12.78 -15.80
C MET A 152 14.76 12.79 -16.30
N PRO A 153 15.22 13.85 -17.00
CA PRO A 153 16.62 13.95 -17.38
C PRO A 153 17.51 14.07 -16.13
N SER A 154 18.67 13.39 -16.15
CA SER A 154 19.57 13.25 -14.99
C SER A 154 20.04 14.56 -14.34
N LYS A 155 19.90 15.69 -15.03
CA LYS A 155 20.21 17.03 -14.52
C LYS A 155 19.21 17.57 -13.49
N HIS A 156 17.98 17.05 -13.49
CA HIS A 156 16.91 17.53 -12.60
C HIS A 156 16.59 16.52 -11.48
N HIS A 157 17.43 15.50 -11.27
CA HIS A 157 17.19 14.52 -10.23
C HIS A 157 17.05 15.23 -8.86
N PRO A 158 15.92 15.10 -8.17
CA PRO A 158 15.77 15.58 -6.80
C PRO A 158 16.77 14.91 -5.85
N ASN A 159 17.10 15.60 -4.76
CA ASN A 159 18.02 15.16 -3.71
C ASN A 159 17.36 14.08 -2.84
N TYR A 160 17.24 12.87 -3.37
CA TYR A 160 16.88 11.69 -2.59
C TYR A 160 18.14 10.89 -2.21
N SER A 161 18.08 10.12 -1.11
CA SER A 161 19.23 9.34 -0.63
C SER A 161 19.72 8.34 -1.70
N TYR A 162 18.78 7.69 -2.40
CA TYR A 162 19.05 6.75 -3.48
C TYR A 162 19.67 7.37 -4.74
N THR A 163 19.41 8.64 -5.08
CA THR A 163 20.04 9.28 -6.26
C THR A 163 21.50 9.66 -6.02
N ARG A 164 21.96 9.69 -4.76
CA ARG A 164 23.35 10.00 -4.40
C ARG A 164 24.24 8.77 -4.30
N GLN A 165 23.67 7.62 -3.93
CA GLN A 165 24.42 6.41 -3.61
C GLN A 165 24.56 5.41 -4.77
N VAL A 166 23.58 5.35 -5.69
CA VAL A 166 23.60 4.38 -6.81
C VAL A 166 23.71 5.05 -8.18
N ARG A 167 24.44 4.39 -9.10
CA ARG A 167 24.54 4.85 -10.50
C ARG A 167 23.17 4.83 -11.17
N SER A 168 22.84 5.90 -11.89
CA SER A 168 21.57 6.04 -12.63
C SER A 168 21.20 4.78 -13.45
N LEU A 169 22.13 4.20 -14.20
CA LEU A 169 21.87 2.99 -15.00
C LEU A 169 21.42 1.77 -14.19
N ARG A 170 21.98 1.59 -12.98
CA ARG A 170 21.61 0.48 -12.07
C ARG A 170 20.20 0.68 -11.53
N MET A 171 19.84 1.92 -11.19
CA MET A 171 18.49 2.29 -10.79
C MET A 171 17.47 2.02 -11.91
N HIS A 172 17.79 2.39 -13.15
CA HIS A 172 16.92 2.15 -14.31
C HIS A 172 16.73 0.64 -14.57
N LEU A 173 17.80 -0.15 -14.46
CA LEU A 173 17.75 -1.61 -14.60
C LEU A 173 16.83 -2.23 -13.53
N PHE A 174 16.93 -1.77 -12.29
CA PHE A 174 16.07 -2.24 -11.19
C PHE A 174 14.60 -1.94 -11.47
N THR A 175 14.28 -0.70 -11.85
CA THR A 175 12.91 -0.31 -12.19
C THR A 175 12.37 -1.08 -13.40
N LEU A 176 13.20 -1.36 -14.40
CA LEU A 176 12.81 -2.18 -15.55
C LEU A 176 12.46 -3.62 -15.15
N VAL A 177 13.24 -4.24 -14.25
CA VAL A 177 12.91 -5.56 -13.69
C VAL A 177 11.57 -5.52 -12.95
N GLN A 178 11.32 -4.49 -12.14
CA GLN A 178 10.02 -4.32 -11.46
C GLN A 178 8.86 -4.15 -12.44
N LEU A 179 9.04 -3.40 -13.52
CA LEU A 179 8.04 -3.25 -14.58
C LEU A 179 7.76 -4.56 -15.32
N ILE A 180 8.78 -5.38 -15.56
CA ILE A 180 8.61 -6.73 -16.15
C ILE A 180 7.78 -7.62 -15.21
N CYS A 181 8.09 -7.63 -13.91
CA CYS A 181 7.30 -8.37 -12.92
C CYS A 181 5.84 -7.88 -12.86
N LEU A 182 5.63 -6.55 -12.88
CA LEU A 182 4.30 -5.95 -12.90
C LEU A 182 3.54 -6.32 -14.18
N SER A 183 4.20 -6.30 -15.35
CA SER A 183 3.61 -6.70 -16.62
C SER A 183 3.22 -8.19 -16.63
N LEU A 184 4.03 -9.06 -16.00
CA LEU A 184 3.70 -10.47 -15.85
C LEU A 184 2.45 -10.65 -14.98
N LEU A 185 2.38 -9.95 -13.85
CA LEU A 185 1.19 -9.96 -12.97
C LEU A 185 -0.06 -9.44 -13.69
N TRP A 186 0.06 -8.37 -14.48
CA TRP A 186 -1.03 -7.84 -15.31
C TRP A 186 -1.51 -8.89 -16.32
N LEU A 187 -0.60 -9.57 -17.01
CA LEU A 187 -0.94 -10.59 -18.00
C LEU A 187 -1.73 -11.74 -17.35
N VAL A 188 -1.32 -12.19 -16.16
CA VAL A 188 -2.06 -13.24 -15.43
C VAL A 188 -3.46 -12.75 -15.06
N MET A 189 -3.59 -11.52 -14.56
CA MET A 189 -4.90 -10.93 -14.22
C MET A 189 -5.82 -10.77 -15.43
N ALA A 190 -5.26 -10.54 -16.63
CA ALA A 190 -6.04 -10.43 -17.86
C ALA A 190 -6.55 -11.78 -18.40
N THR A 191 -6.06 -12.91 -17.86
CA THR A 191 -6.48 -14.26 -18.27
C THR A 191 -7.48 -14.87 -17.27
N ALA A 192 -8.11 -15.98 -17.66
CA ALA A 192 -8.96 -16.77 -16.77
C ALA A 192 -8.21 -17.33 -15.53
N ALA A 193 -6.88 -17.25 -15.52
CA ALA A 193 -6.03 -17.63 -14.39
C ALA A 193 -5.89 -16.51 -13.34
N ALA A 194 -6.77 -15.50 -13.31
CA ALA A 194 -6.75 -14.45 -12.28
C ALA A 194 -6.77 -14.99 -10.83
N LEU A 195 -7.40 -16.15 -10.61
CA LEU A 195 -7.38 -16.87 -9.33
C LEU A 195 -5.95 -17.28 -8.88
N ALA A 196 -5.01 -17.38 -9.81
CA ALA A 196 -3.61 -17.72 -9.53
C ALA A 196 -2.76 -16.49 -9.15
N PHE A 197 -3.32 -15.28 -9.20
CA PHE A 197 -2.66 -14.02 -8.84
C PHE A 197 -1.83 -14.08 -7.54
N PRO A 198 -2.36 -14.54 -6.39
CA PRO A 198 -1.59 -14.60 -5.15
C PRO A 198 -0.34 -15.48 -5.25
N PHE A 199 -0.39 -16.56 -6.02
CA PHE A 199 0.76 -17.45 -6.21
C PHE A 199 1.83 -16.82 -7.11
N VAL A 200 1.43 -16.11 -8.15
CA VAL A 200 2.36 -15.39 -9.04
C VAL A 200 3.02 -14.22 -8.30
N LEU A 201 2.26 -13.54 -7.46
CA LEU A 201 2.79 -12.50 -6.58
C LEU A 201 3.81 -13.09 -5.59
N LEU A 202 3.49 -14.24 -4.99
CA LEU A 202 4.41 -14.95 -4.10
C LEU A 202 5.67 -15.45 -4.83
N LEU A 203 5.55 -15.85 -6.10
CA LEU A 203 6.68 -16.22 -6.96
C LEU A 203 7.61 -15.04 -7.28
N THR A 204 7.11 -13.80 -7.18
CA THR A 204 7.94 -12.60 -7.37
C THR A 204 8.91 -12.41 -6.20
N ILE A 205 8.62 -12.96 -5.02
CA ILE A 205 9.49 -12.90 -3.83
C ILE A 205 10.82 -13.65 -4.03
N PRO A 206 10.84 -14.94 -4.45
CA PRO A 206 12.10 -15.62 -4.73
C PRO A 206 12.86 -15.01 -5.91
N VAL A 207 12.17 -14.40 -6.88
CA VAL A 207 12.86 -13.58 -7.90
C VAL A 207 13.63 -12.44 -7.23
N ARG A 208 13.06 -11.76 -6.24
CA ARG A 208 13.78 -10.76 -5.43
C ARG A 208 14.93 -11.36 -4.62
N ILE A 209 14.77 -12.52 -4.01
CA ILE A 209 15.79 -13.08 -3.12
C ILE A 209 16.95 -13.72 -3.89
N PHE A 210 16.71 -14.29 -5.06
CA PHE A 210 17.73 -15.04 -5.81
C PHE A 210 18.28 -14.32 -7.04
N LEU A 211 17.43 -13.58 -7.78
CA LEU A 211 17.85 -12.95 -9.05
C LEU A 211 18.55 -11.61 -8.80
N LEU A 212 18.01 -10.81 -7.87
CA LEU A 212 18.47 -9.46 -7.58
C LEU A 212 19.86 -9.40 -6.93
N PRO A 213 20.22 -10.27 -5.95
CA PRO A 213 21.58 -10.31 -5.40
C PRO A 213 22.65 -10.84 -6.37
N ARG A 214 22.25 -11.49 -7.47
CA ARG A 214 23.20 -11.87 -8.53
C ARG A 214 23.55 -10.70 -9.46
N LEU A 215 22.65 -9.73 -9.58
CA LEU A 215 22.80 -8.60 -10.50
C LEU A 215 23.33 -7.35 -9.79
N PHE A 216 23.02 -7.17 -8.50
CA PHE A 216 23.31 -5.96 -7.73
C PHE A 216 24.09 -6.27 -6.46
N ASN A 217 24.88 -5.29 -6.00
CA ASN A 217 25.60 -5.42 -4.74
C ASN A 217 24.67 -5.23 -3.54
N HIS A 218 24.98 -5.83 -2.39
CA HIS A 218 24.10 -5.76 -1.20
C HIS A 218 23.81 -4.33 -0.73
N GLN A 219 24.80 -3.43 -0.81
CA GLN A 219 24.62 -2.01 -0.47
C GLN A 219 23.73 -1.25 -1.47
N GLU A 220 23.78 -1.62 -2.77
CA GLU A 220 22.90 -1.04 -3.79
C GLU A 220 21.46 -1.51 -3.58
N LEU A 221 21.26 -2.78 -3.20
CA LEU A 221 19.93 -3.30 -2.88
C LEU A 221 19.34 -2.64 -1.64
N GLN A 222 20.16 -2.50 -0.59
CA GLN A 222 19.72 -1.91 0.67
C GLN A 222 19.33 -0.45 0.50
N SER A 223 20.09 0.33 -0.29
CA SER A 223 19.74 1.73 -0.60
C SER A 223 18.51 1.87 -1.53
N LEU A 224 18.24 0.87 -2.36
CA LEU A 224 17.05 0.80 -3.20
C LEU A 224 15.83 0.20 -2.48
N ASP A 225 15.98 -0.42 -1.33
CA ASP A 225 14.86 -0.98 -0.55
C ASP A 225 14.66 -0.24 0.79
N SER A 226 15.61 0.59 1.23
CA SER A 226 15.49 1.44 2.42
C SER A 226 14.48 2.54 2.18
N ASP A 227 13.43 2.56 3.01
CA ASP A 227 12.47 3.67 3.04
C ASP A 227 13.18 4.92 3.59
N ASP A 228 13.11 6.06 2.89
CA ASP A 228 13.70 7.35 3.35
C ASP A 228 13.20 7.74 4.76
N ALA A 229 12.05 7.22 5.19
CA ALA A 229 11.52 7.41 6.54
C ALA A 229 12.34 6.69 7.63
N GLU A 230 13.05 5.60 7.31
CA GLU A 230 13.92 4.92 8.27
C GLU A 230 15.15 5.77 8.58
N LEU A 231 15.66 6.50 7.59
CA LEU A 231 16.76 7.45 7.73
C LEU A 231 16.32 8.75 8.43
N HIS A 232 15.16 9.31 8.08
CA HIS A 232 14.65 10.52 8.76
C HIS A 232 14.18 10.28 10.20
N LEU A 233 13.74 9.06 10.54
CA LEU A 233 13.47 8.70 11.94
C LEU A 233 14.77 8.50 12.72
N GLN A 234 15.82 7.92 12.11
CA GLN A 234 17.15 7.86 12.71
C GLN A 234 17.81 9.23 12.87
N GLU A 235 17.64 10.13 11.90
CA GLU A 235 18.11 11.52 12.02
C GLU A 235 17.32 12.30 13.07
N GLY A 236 16.01 12.04 13.23
CA GLY A 236 15.19 12.61 14.29
C GLY A 236 15.58 12.11 15.68
N GLU A 237 15.75 10.79 15.86
CA GLU A 237 16.23 10.20 17.11
C GLU A 237 17.67 10.64 17.43
N GLY A 238 18.53 10.79 16.41
CA GLY A 238 19.90 11.26 16.57
C GLY A 238 20.04 12.78 16.83
N GLN A 239 19.08 13.60 16.37
CA GLN A 239 19.04 15.02 16.71
C GLN A 239 18.53 15.27 18.12
N ASP A 240 17.59 14.47 18.60
CA ASP A 240 17.06 14.60 19.97
C ASP A 240 18.13 14.22 21.01
N GLU A 241 18.92 13.15 20.80
CA GLU A 241 20.01 12.80 21.73
C GLU A 241 21.16 13.82 21.75
N HIS A 242 21.50 14.43 20.60
CA HIS A 242 22.55 15.45 20.54
C HIS A 242 22.11 16.81 21.09
N SER A 243 20.83 17.14 20.99
CA SER A 243 20.29 18.40 21.53
C SER A 243 20.06 18.33 23.05
N GLU A 244 19.74 17.16 23.61
CA GLU A 244 19.64 16.98 25.07
C GLU A 244 21.02 16.99 25.77
N MET A 245 22.09 16.50 25.11
CA MET A 245 23.45 16.56 25.67
C MET A 245 24.06 17.97 25.70
N GLN A 246 23.55 18.93 24.91
CA GLN A 246 24.07 20.31 24.89
C GLN A 246 23.41 21.24 25.92
N LEU A 247 22.33 20.80 26.60
CA LEU A 247 21.60 21.58 27.62
C LEU A 247 21.99 21.23 29.06
N ALA A 248 22.95 20.31 29.26
CA ALA A 248 23.42 19.88 30.58
C ALA A 248 24.88 20.26 30.82
N VAL A 249 25.19 21.57 30.86
CA VAL A 249 26.38 22.14 31.52
C VAL A 249 26.02 23.47 32.15
#